data_AF-A0A5P8P1L6-F1
#
_entry.id   AF-A0A5P8P1L6-F1
#
_cell.length_a   1.000
_cell.length_b   1.000
_cell.length_c   1.000
_cell.angle_alpha   90.00
_cell.angle_beta   90.00
_cell.angle_gamma   90.00
#
_symmetry.space_group_name_H-M   'P 1'
#
loop_
_entity.id
_entity.type
_entity.pdbx_description
1 polymer ?
#
loop_
_entity_poly.entity_id
_entity_poly.type
_entity_poly.pdbx_seq_one_letter_code
_entity_poly.pdbx_strand_id
1 'polypeptide(L)'
;MLNKVEIDDTISKEDNIASILELAKSVCDNVFRDKETSFRIPYIYDYSIPANELGLDKKLIIQLIEDYISQIFKTYNMFHDSLENISKTIGSEKELKKLELKNLAHKNLGVARNLRIEDAQVLLTDLMNKHDDLEHLKRCIEALMACAFKLNPSYAYDVLKLKKVKDSL
;
A
#
# COMPACT_ATOMS: atom_id res chain seq x y z
N MET A 1 -10.51 2.08 -4.49
CA MET A 1 -10.47 2.44 -5.93
C MET A 1 -9.43 1.64 -6.72
N LEU A 2 -8.16 1.56 -6.30
CA LEU A 2 -7.11 0.85 -7.07
C LEU A 2 -7.29 -0.67 -7.24
N ASN A 3 -7.79 -1.38 -6.21
CA ASN A 3 -8.06 -2.82 -6.30
C ASN A 3 -9.24 -3.18 -7.23
N LYS A 4 -9.97 -2.18 -7.73
CA LYS A 4 -11.07 -2.32 -8.69
C LYS A 4 -10.72 -1.77 -10.07
N VAL A 5 -9.49 -1.30 -10.30
CA VAL A 5 -9.10 -0.77 -11.60
C VAL A 5 -9.22 -1.88 -12.62
N GLU A 6 -10.05 -1.68 -13.64
CA GLU A 6 -10.13 -2.56 -14.80
C GLU A 6 -8.82 -2.47 -15.58
N ILE A 7 -8.26 -3.63 -15.91
CA ILE A 7 -7.08 -3.68 -16.78
C ILE A 7 -7.68 -3.80 -18.16
N ASP A 8 -7.36 -2.82 -19.01
CA ASP A 8 -7.84 -2.82 -20.38
C ASP A 8 -6.84 -3.62 -21.23
N ASP A 9 -7.22 -4.85 -21.58
CA ASP A 9 -6.38 -5.71 -22.44
C ASP A 9 -6.32 -5.22 -23.89
N THR A 10 -7.06 -4.15 -24.26
CA THR A 10 -7.02 -3.54 -25.60
C THR A 10 -5.92 -2.48 -25.75
N ILE A 11 -5.31 -2.01 -24.66
CA ILE A 11 -4.21 -1.05 -24.66
C ILE A 11 -2.89 -1.68 -24.20
N SER A 12 -1.77 -1.00 -24.40
CA SER A 12 -0.45 -1.51 -24.02
C SER A 12 -0.31 -1.65 -22.49
N LYS A 13 0.68 -2.45 -22.05
CA LYS A 13 1.02 -2.56 -20.61
C LYS A 13 1.44 -1.20 -20.07
N GLU A 14 2.20 -0.45 -20.86
CA GLU A 14 2.70 0.89 -20.52
C GLU A 14 1.55 1.89 -20.33
N ASP A 15 0.55 1.88 -21.22
CA ASP A 15 -0.62 2.76 -21.12
C ASP A 15 -1.50 2.41 -19.91
N ASN A 16 -1.67 1.11 -19.62
CA ASN A 16 -2.33 0.65 -18.41
C ASN A 16 -1.60 1.14 -17.15
N ILE A 17 -0.27 0.97 -17.11
CA ILE A 17 0.57 1.42 -15.98
C ILE A 17 0.44 2.94 -15.80
N ALA A 18 0.53 3.73 -16.88
CA ALA A 18 0.38 5.17 -16.83
C ALA A 18 -0.99 5.59 -16.26
N SER A 19 -2.06 4.94 -16.72
CA SER A 19 -3.43 5.18 -16.24
C SER A 19 -3.57 4.86 -14.74
N ILE A 20 -3.00 3.74 -14.29
CA ILE A 20 -3.03 3.36 -12.87
C ILE A 20 -2.20 4.34 -12.02
N LEU A 21 -1.06 4.80 -12.52
CA LEU A 21 -0.21 5.78 -11.82
C LEU A 21 -0.92 7.13 -11.65
N GLU A 22 -1.68 7.58 -12.65
CA GLU A 22 -2.47 8.82 -12.52
C GLU A 22 -3.58 8.67 -11.48
N LEU A 23 -4.25 7.52 -11.45
CA LEU A 23 -5.22 7.22 -10.39
C LEU A 23 -4.54 7.14 -9.01
N ALA A 24 -3.39 6.49 -8.91
CA ALA A 24 -2.61 6.38 -7.68
C ALA A 24 -2.21 7.77 -7.14
N LYS A 25 -1.88 8.70 -8.04
CA LYS A 25 -1.64 10.11 -7.72
C LYS A 25 -2.85 10.75 -7.07
N SER A 26 -4.01 10.68 -7.71
CA SER A 26 -5.24 11.26 -7.20
C SER A 26 -5.61 10.71 -5.81
N VAL A 27 -5.47 9.40 -5.61
CA VAL A 27 -5.72 8.74 -4.30
C VAL A 27 -4.80 9.30 -3.22
N CYS A 28 -3.52 9.45 -3.53
CA CYS A 28 -2.53 9.93 -2.57
C CYS A 28 -2.65 11.42 -2.28
N ASP A 29 -2.93 12.26 -3.27
CA ASP A 29 -3.16 13.70 -3.10
C ASP A 29 -4.30 13.98 -2.11
N ASN A 30 -5.31 13.11 -2.05
CA ASN A 30 -6.42 13.22 -1.10
C ASN A 30 -6.03 12.90 0.37
N VAL A 31 -4.96 12.14 0.59
CA VAL A 31 -4.51 11.73 1.93
C VAL A 31 -3.35 12.58 2.43
N PHE A 32 -2.51 13.03 1.51
CA PHE A 32 -1.27 13.73 1.80
C PHE A 32 -1.36 15.25 1.62
N ARG A 33 -2.52 15.80 1.23
CA ARG A 33 -2.74 17.24 0.98
C ARG A 33 -2.15 18.17 2.04
N ASP A 34 -2.31 17.80 3.31
CA ASP A 34 -1.90 18.62 4.47
C ASP A 34 -0.64 18.08 5.16
N LYS A 35 0.01 17.06 4.59
CA LYS A 35 1.23 16.48 5.13
C LYS A 35 2.40 16.91 4.25
N GLU A 36 3.53 17.30 4.85
CA GLU A 36 4.81 17.48 4.15
C GLU A 36 5.40 16.14 3.67
N THR A 37 4.55 15.24 3.16
CA THR A 37 4.95 13.96 2.60
C THR A 37 5.23 14.14 1.12
N SER A 38 6.36 13.60 0.70
CA SER A 38 6.91 13.73 -0.65
C SER A 38 6.23 12.80 -1.66
N PHE A 39 4.90 12.68 -1.64
CA PHE A 39 4.17 11.90 -2.65
C PHE A 39 4.33 12.59 -4.03
N ARG A 40 5.43 12.27 -4.70
CA ARG A 40 5.83 12.80 -6.00
C ARG A 40 5.61 11.73 -7.06
N ILE A 41 5.14 12.11 -8.24
CA ILE A 41 5.23 11.27 -9.43
C ILE A 41 5.96 12.11 -10.50
N PRO A 42 7.06 11.62 -11.09
CA PRO A 42 7.69 10.32 -10.82
C PRO A 42 8.38 10.29 -9.44
N TYR A 43 8.13 9.23 -8.66
CA TYR A 43 8.88 8.93 -7.45
C TYR A 43 10.03 8.02 -7.83
N ILE A 44 11.23 8.44 -7.48
CA ILE A 44 12.42 7.62 -7.65
C ILE A 44 12.82 7.18 -6.26
N TYR A 45 12.38 5.97 -5.89
CA TYR A 45 12.83 5.33 -4.67
C TYR A 45 14.34 5.05 -4.78
N ASP A 46 15.14 5.58 -3.84
CA ASP A 46 16.57 5.34 -3.83
C ASP A 46 16.92 4.05 -3.08
N TYR A 47 17.01 2.96 -3.84
CA TYR A 47 17.45 1.65 -3.35
C TYR A 47 18.83 1.68 -2.67
N SER A 48 19.66 2.70 -2.93
CA SER A 48 21.01 2.79 -2.36
C SER A 48 20.99 3.04 -0.86
N ILE A 49 19.98 3.75 -0.35
CA ILE A 49 19.86 4.05 1.08
C ILE A 49 19.73 2.76 1.90
N PRO A 50 18.68 1.94 1.72
CA PRO A 50 18.54 0.69 2.48
C PRO A 50 19.64 -0.31 2.12
N ALA A 51 20.16 -0.33 0.89
CA ALA A 51 21.27 -1.22 0.52
C ALA A 51 22.51 -0.94 1.39
N ASN A 52 22.88 0.34 1.51
CA ASN A 52 24.02 0.75 2.34
C ASN A 52 23.76 0.53 3.83
N GLU A 53 22.58 0.87 4.33
CA GLU A 53 22.23 0.72 5.75
C GLU A 53 22.15 -0.74 6.20
N LEU A 54 21.66 -1.64 5.33
CA LEU A 54 21.51 -3.06 5.63
C LEU A 54 22.75 -3.89 5.25
N GLY A 55 23.72 -3.29 4.57
CA GLY A 55 24.88 -4.00 4.04
C GLY A 55 24.51 -5.03 2.97
N LEU A 56 23.45 -4.76 2.20
CA LEU A 56 22.91 -5.65 1.17
C LEU A 56 23.20 -5.09 -0.21
N ASP A 57 23.27 -5.98 -1.21
CA ASP A 57 23.35 -5.55 -2.59
C ASP A 57 22.01 -4.96 -3.07
N LYS A 58 22.08 -4.06 -4.06
CA LYS A 58 20.89 -3.39 -4.60
C LYS A 58 19.87 -4.36 -5.21
N LYS A 59 20.32 -5.48 -5.77
CA LYS A 59 19.42 -6.46 -6.39
C LYS A 59 18.57 -7.15 -5.32
N LEU A 60 19.15 -7.46 -4.17
CA LEU A 60 18.41 -7.98 -3.02
C LEU A 60 17.41 -6.95 -2.47
N ILE A 61 17.75 -5.66 -2.40
CA ILE A 61 16.76 -4.63 -2.03
C ILE A 61 15.60 -4.57 -3.01
N ILE A 62 15.87 -4.66 -4.33
CA ILE A 62 14.80 -4.68 -5.34
C ILE A 62 13.86 -5.87 -5.11
N GLN A 63 14.41 -7.06 -4.81
CA GLN A 63 13.60 -8.25 -4.49
C GLN A 63 12.76 -8.04 -3.22
N LEU A 64 13.33 -7.44 -2.17
CA LEU A 64 12.59 -7.13 -0.94
C LEU A 64 11.46 -6.11 -1.18
N ILE A 65 11.65 -5.18 -2.11
CA ILE A 65 10.60 -4.24 -2.55
C ILE A 65 9.51 -4.97 -3.31
N GLU A 66 9.85 -5.87 -4.23
CA GLU A 66 8.89 -6.71 -4.95
C GLU A 66 8.07 -7.59 -3.98
N ASP A 67 8.73 -8.20 -2.98
CA ASP A 67 8.07 -8.95 -1.92
C ASP A 67 7.13 -8.07 -1.08
N TYR A 68 7.58 -6.85 -0.76
CA TYR A 68 6.75 -5.87 -0.05
C TYR A 68 5.51 -5.47 -0.87
N ILE A 69 5.66 -5.21 -2.17
CA ILE A 69 4.53 -4.93 -3.07
C ILE A 69 3.54 -6.09 -3.04
N SER A 70 4.02 -7.32 -3.25
CA SER A 70 3.18 -8.52 -3.19
C SER A 70 2.47 -8.66 -1.84
N GLN A 71 3.16 -8.37 -0.73
CA GLN A 71 2.57 -8.38 0.61
C GLN A 71 1.46 -7.34 0.78
N ILE A 72 1.64 -6.11 0.29
CA ILE A 72 0.60 -5.07 0.36
C ILE A 72 -0.65 -5.48 -0.43
N PHE A 73 -0.48 -6.02 -1.65
CA PHE A 73 -1.60 -6.49 -2.46
C PHE A 73 -2.35 -7.67 -1.84
N LYS A 74 -1.63 -8.55 -1.12
CA LYS A 74 -2.22 -9.66 -0.37
C LYS A 74 -2.98 -9.17 0.87
N THR A 75 -2.38 -8.25 1.63
CA THR A 75 -2.94 -7.76 2.90
C THR A 75 -4.01 -6.69 2.72
N TYR A 76 -4.16 -6.11 1.53
CA TYR A 76 -5.17 -5.09 1.22
C TYR A 76 -6.59 -5.48 1.64
N ASN A 77 -7.03 -6.70 1.28
CA ASN A 77 -8.38 -7.18 1.66
C ASN A 77 -8.48 -7.35 3.18
N MET A 78 -7.44 -7.88 3.82
CA MET A 78 -7.41 -8.07 5.28
C MET A 78 -7.55 -6.73 6.03
N PHE A 79 -6.99 -5.65 5.51
CA PHE A 79 -7.15 -4.31 6.08
C PHE A 79 -8.61 -3.83 5.96
N HIS A 80 -9.25 -3.99 4.80
CA HIS A 80 -10.67 -3.64 4.62
C HIS A 80 -11.58 -4.47 5.51
N ASP A 81 -11.39 -5.79 5.56
CA ASP A 81 -12.15 -6.68 6.42
C ASP A 81 -12.01 -6.28 7.89
N SER A 82 -10.82 -5.86 8.31
CA SER A 82 -10.58 -5.36 9.67
C SER A 82 -11.37 -4.09 9.96
N LEU A 83 -11.40 -3.11 9.05
CA LEU A 83 -12.20 -1.89 9.22
C LEU A 83 -13.69 -2.18 9.26
N GLU A 84 -14.17 -3.07 8.38
CA GLU A 84 -15.57 -3.48 8.35
C GLU A 84 -15.97 -4.15 9.68
N ASN A 85 -15.13 -5.05 10.20
CA ASN A 85 -15.35 -5.67 11.50
C ASN A 85 -15.40 -4.63 12.63
N ILE A 86 -14.46 -3.68 12.67
CA ILE A 86 -14.47 -2.59 13.68
C ILE A 86 -15.76 -1.76 13.58
N SER A 87 -16.28 -1.52 12.37
CA SER A 87 -17.49 -0.72 12.16
C SER A 87 -18.76 -1.41 12.69
N LYS A 88 -18.81 -2.74 12.63
CA LYS A 88 -19.97 -3.56 13.04
C LYS A 88 -19.92 -3.98 14.50
N THR A 89 -18.74 -3.96 15.13
CA THR A 89 -18.55 -4.39 16.51
C THR A 89 -18.75 -3.24 17.51
N ILE A 90 -19.43 -3.54 18.62
CA ILE A 90 -19.67 -2.62 19.74
C ILE A 90 -19.08 -3.14 21.05
N GLY A 91 -18.95 -2.27 22.05
CA GLY A 91 -18.49 -2.67 23.39
C GLY A 91 -17.03 -3.14 23.42
N SER A 92 -16.71 -4.02 24.37
CA SER A 92 -15.33 -4.48 24.63
C SER A 92 -14.70 -5.26 23.48
N GLU A 93 -15.51 -5.92 22.64
CA GLU A 93 -15.01 -6.65 21.47
C GLU A 93 -14.42 -5.69 20.41
N LYS A 94 -14.88 -4.44 20.36
CA LYS A 94 -14.37 -3.44 19.41
C LYS A 94 -12.88 -3.15 19.63
N GLU A 95 -12.41 -3.15 20.88
CA GLU A 95 -11.00 -2.96 21.20
C GLU A 95 -10.13 -4.13 20.73
N LEU A 96 -10.66 -5.35 20.77
CA LEU A 96 -9.98 -6.51 20.19
C LEU A 96 -9.85 -6.37 18.67
N LYS A 97 -10.91 -5.93 17.97
CA LYS A 97 -10.86 -5.67 16.52
C LYS A 97 -9.91 -4.54 16.15
N LYS A 98 -9.85 -3.48 16.96
CA LYS A 98 -8.84 -2.43 16.81
C LYS A 98 -7.43 -3.00 16.98
N LEU A 99 -7.19 -3.88 17.96
CA LEU A 99 -5.88 -4.50 18.17
C LEU A 99 -5.46 -5.40 16.99
N GLU A 100 -6.38 -6.15 16.39
CA GLU A 100 -6.13 -6.93 15.17
C GLU A 100 -5.61 -6.03 14.02
N LEU A 101 -6.28 -4.90 13.78
CA LEU A 101 -5.84 -3.90 12.80
C LEU A 101 -4.45 -3.32 13.14
N LYS A 102 -4.21 -2.95 14.40
CA LYS A 102 -2.90 -2.42 14.86
C LYS A 102 -1.78 -3.42 14.59
N ASN A 103 -2.01 -4.69 14.88
CA ASN A 103 -1.02 -5.74 14.67
C ASN A 103 -0.72 -5.94 13.18
N LEU A 104 -1.74 -5.87 12.32
CA LEU A 104 -1.56 -5.94 10.87
C LEU A 104 -0.76 -4.73 10.34
N ALA A 105 -1.10 -3.51 10.79
CA ALA A 105 -0.38 -2.29 10.43
C ALA A 105 1.07 -2.32 10.94
N HIS A 106 1.30 -2.76 12.17
CA HIS A 106 2.64 -2.83 12.78
C HIS A 106 3.59 -3.75 12.01
N LYS A 107 3.12 -4.92 11.58
CA LYS A 107 3.92 -5.86 10.77
C LYS A 107 4.36 -5.23 9.44
N ASN A 108 3.43 -4.59 8.73
CA ASN A 108 3.73 -3.90 7.48
C ASN A 108 4.63 -2.67 7.71
N LEU A 109 4.46 -1.97 8.84
CA LEU A 109 5.29 -0.81 9.20
C LEU A 109 6.74 -1.20 9.45
N GLY A 110 6.98 -2.37 10.07
CA GLY A 110 8.33 -2.91 10.24
C GLY A 110 9.06 -3.07 8.90
N VAL A 111 8.40 -3.68 7.91
CA VAL A 111 8.98 -3.84 6.56
C VAL A 111 9.21 -2.48 5.88
N ALA A 112 8.21 -1.59 5.92
CA ALA A 112 8.32 -0.26 5.34
C ALA A 112 9.45 0.58 5.97
N ARG A 113 9.71 0.43 7.27
CA ARG A 113 10.84 1.08 7.97
C ARG A 113 12.18 0.49 7.54
N ASN A 114 12.30 -0.83 7.48
CA ASN A 114 13.54 -1.49 7.06
C ASN A 114 13.93 -1.09 5.62
N LEU A 115 12.92 -0.92 4.77
CA LEU A 115 13.09 -0.48 3.39
C LEU A 115 12.96 1.04 3.23
N ARG A 116 12.92 1.86 4.29
CA ARG A 116 12.85 3.33 4.15
C ARG A 116 11.74 3.85 3.20
N ILE A 117 10.58 3.19 3.19
CA ILE A 117 9.42 3.56 2.35
C ILE A 117 8.58 4.58 3.12
N GLU A 118 9.00 5.85 3.10
CA GLU A 118 8.47 6.91 3.97
C GLU A 118 6.95 7.10 3.86
N ASP A 119 6.40 7.16 2.64
CA ASP A 119 4.96 7.33 2.43
C ASP A 119 4.15 6.22 3.11
N ALA A 120 4.60 4.96 2.96
CA ALA A 120 3.96 3.83 3.61
C ALA A 120 4.07 3.90 5.13
N GLN A 121 5.20 4.38 5.67
CA GLN A 121 5.37 4.55 7.11
C GLN A 121 4.36 5.53 7.69
N VAL A 122 4.08 6.64 7.00
CA VAL A 122 3.08 7.62 7.43
C VAL A 122 1.67 7.01 7.45
N LEU A 123 1.29 6.30 6.39
CA LEU A 123 -0.02 5.67 6.28
C LEU A 123 -0.23 4.56 7.33
N LEU A 124 0.78 3.73 7.52
CA LEU A 124 0.74 2.62 8.49
C LEU A 124 0.76 3.14 9.93
N THR A 125 1.42 4.27 10.19
CA THR A 125 1.36 4.95 11.50
C THR A 125 -0.05 5.48 11.78
N ASP A 126 -0.73 6.04 10.79
CA ASP A 126 -2.13 6.47 10.94
C ASP A 126 -3.04 5.25 11.20
N LEU A 127 -2.85 4.14 10.47
CA LEU A 127 -3.57 2.88 10.68
C LEU A 127 -3.37 2.27 12.07
N MET A 128 -2.27 2.57 12.75
CA MET A 128 -2.02 2.13 14.13
C MET A 128 -2.67 3.02 15.19
N ASN A 129 -2.96 4.29 14.87
CA ASN A 129 -3.20 5.31 15.90
C ASN A 129 -4.56 6.01 15.77
N LYS A 130 -5.15 6.12 14.58
CA LYS A 130 -6.34 6.95 14.31
C LYS A 130 -7.63 6.14 14.17
N HIS A 131 -7.93 5.27 15.14
CA HIS A 131 -9.05 4.32 15.08
C HIS A 131 -10.44 4.95 15.25
N ASP A 132 -10.49 6.26 15.47
CA ASP A 132 -11.73 7.02 15.67
C ASP A 132 -12.27 7.60 14.34
N ASP A 133 -11.47 7.56 13.27
CA ASP A 133 -11.86 8.00 11.93
C ASP A 133 -11.63 6.87 10.91
N LEU A 134 -12.61 5.96 10.81
CA LEU A 134 -12.53 4.80 9.91
C LEU A 134 -12.50 5.18 8.44
N GLU A 135 -13.11 6.31 8.06
CA GLU A 135 -13.07 6.80 6.68
C GLU A 135 -11.67 7.31 6.31
N HIS A 136 -10.97 7.98 7.23
CA HIS A 136 -9.56 8.28 7.07
C HIS A 136 -8.70 7.02 6.93
N LEU A 137 -8.91 6.02 7.78
CA LEU A 137 -8.17 4.76 7.69
C LEU A 137 -8.40 4.05 6.36
N LYS A 138 -9.63 4.08 5.84
CA LYS A 138 -9.97 3.54 4.52
C LYS A 138 -9.19 4.24 3.41
N ARG A 139 -9.13 5.58 3.44
CA ARG A 139 -8.29 6.35 2.50
C ARG A 139 -6.81 6.00 2.65
N CYS A 140 -6.31 5.78 3.87
CA CYS A 140 -4.93 5.34 4.09
C CYS A 140 -4.64 3.98 3.46
N ILE A 141 -5.57 3.02 3.52
CA ILE A 141 -5.41 1.69 2.88
C ILE A 141 -5.34 1.83 1.35
N GLU A 142 -6.18 2.69 0.78
CA GLU A 142 -6.14 2.97 -0.66
C GLU A 142 -4.82 3.63 -1.08
N ALA A 143 -4.37 4.63 -0.32
CA ALA A 143 -3.08 5.27 -0.54
C ALA A 143 -1.90 4.32 -0.33
N LEU A 144 -2.01 3.31 0.55
CA LEU A 144 -0.95 2.33 0.77
C LEU A 144 -0.74 1.45 -0.47
N MET A 145 -1.83 1.06 -1.13
CA MET A 145 -1.79 0.35 -2.41
C MET A 145 -1.20 1.22 -3.52
N ALA A 146 -1.56 2.50 -3.56
CA ALA A 146 -1.00 3.49 -4.49
C ALA A 146 0.52 3.63 -4.29
N CYS A 147 0.98 3.71 -3.05
CA CYS A 147 2.40 3.78 -2.70
C CYS A 147 3.15 2.52 -3.15
N ALA A 148 2.56 1.33 -2.95
CA ALA A 148 3.16 0.09 -3.44
C ALA A 148 3.29 0.07 -4.96
N PHE A 149 2.27 0.51 -5.69
CA PHE A 149 2.32 0.58 -7.16
C PHE A 149 3.45 1.49 -7.65
N LYS A 150 3.69 2.60 -6.96
CA LYS A 150 4.71 3.58 -7.29
C LYS A 150 6.15 3.07 -7.13
N LEU A 151 6.40 2.08 -6.26
CA LEU A 151 7.74 1.55 -6.00
C LEU A 151 8.34 0.82 -7.20
N ASN A 152 7.52 -0.02 -7.83
CA ASN A 152 7.87 -0.73 -9.06
C ASN A 152 6.59 -0.96 -9.89
N PRO A 153 6.21 0.00 -10.76
CA PRO A 153 4.92 -0.02 -11.45
C PRO A 153 4.74 -1.23 -12.38
N SER A 154 5.82 -1.68 -13.02
CA SER A 154 5.78 -2.85 -13.90
C SER A 154 5.48 -4.13 -13.12
N TYR A 155 6.18 -4.36 -12.01
CA TYR A 155 5.94 -5.52 -11.15
C TYR A 155 4.57 -5.45 -10.48
N ALA A 156 4.17 -4.29 -9.96
CA ALA A 156 2.86 -4.11 -9.33
C ALA A 156 1.70 -4.37 -10.30
N TYR A 157 1.83 -3.97 -11.57
CA TYR A 157 0.87 -4.31 -12.62
C TYR A 157 0.77 -5.83 -12.82
N ASP A 158 1.90 -6.53 -12.88
CA ASP A 158 1.92 -7.99 -13.06
C ASP A 158 1.25 -8.70 -11.87
N VAL A 159 1.52 -8.26 -10.64
CA VAL A 159 0.85 -8.76 -9.43
C VAL A 159 -0.67 -8.52 -9.50
N LEU A 160 -1.09 -7.32 -9.90
CA LEU A 160 -2.52 -6.99 -10.04
C LEU A 160 -3.20 -7.88 -11.08
N LYS A 161 -2.55 -8.08 -12.24
CA LYS A 161 -3.06 -8.92 -13.33
C LYS A 161 -3.21 -10.38 -12.89
N LEU A 162 -2.19 -10.93 -12.22
CA LEU A 162 -2.23 -12.29 -11.69
C LEU A 162 -3.33 -12.48 -10.64
N LYS A 163 -3.51 -11.50 -9.75
CA LYS A 163 -4.58 -11.53 -8.73
C LYS A 163 -5.96 -11.62 -9.39
N LYS A 164 -6.22 -10.82 -10.43
CA LYS A 164 -7.50 -10.84 -11.15
C LYS A 164 -7.80 -12.16 -11.84
N VAL A 165 -6.79 -12.76 -12.47
CA VAL A 165 -6.94 -14.09 -13.09
C VAL A 165 -7.33 -15.11 -12.03
N LYS A 166 -6.68 -15.07 -10.86
CA LYS A 166 -7.00 -15.97 -9.75
C LYS A 166 -8.41 -15.75 -9.18
N ASP A 167 -8.85 -14.50 -9.07
CA ASP A 167 -10.19 -14.16 -8.56
C ASP A 167 -11.31 -14.48 -9.58
N SER A 168 -10.97 -14.75 -10.85
CA SER A 168 -11.91 -15.09 -11.92
C SER A 168 -12.07 -16.60 -12.17
N LEU A 169 -11.29 -17.43 -11.46
CA LEU A 169 -11.34 -18.91 -11.49
C LEU A 169 -12.21 -19.45 -10.35
#